data_AF-A0AB73BTL5-F1
#
_entry.id   AF-A0AB73BTL5-F1
#
_cell.length_a   1.000
_cell.length_b   1.000
_cell.length_c   1.000
_cell.angle_alpha   90.00
_cell.angle_beta   90.00
_cell.angle_gamma   90.00
#
_symmetry.space_group_name_H-M   'P 1'
#
loop_
_entity.id
_entity.type
_entity.pdbx_description
1 polymer ?
#
loop_
_entity_poly.entity_id
_entity_poly.type
_entity_poly.pdbx_seq_one_letter_code
_entity_poly.pdbx_strand_id
1 'polypeptide(L)'
;MKEKVFQRYQDYQGYMKQFGIEEEEELRQERRDIENRRFVVMIVGEAKSGKSSFIDAYLKTDVLPIDVKQCTNALIHIRHSERMFLEIHRGEQSYHLEEEEEIRDFLNREANFSKSGKQGELELFLFYPLEKEFQEITWIDSPGVNAEGGLGAISEEYLPGANAIIFVKSLYGQALESTSFIDFFRGKTKRRHKESRFLLLTGSSLFSKQDRESLEKDAEEKYGDYISSEKIIALDSKLKLFWNACRELSEEEIEEKIREEEFDSATVLWYQAKGKKDVFMRSLLEKSNFPYLEETLKLFAKDYEKILCLQFLENIQAAYQKQILIFEDQRQTLMEHRKDPVALQASLDAKRKEIQDLSQKIETGVQKLYEKFVQDDFLEAILEKHYQAWREELSSFQGKRNWEALELWFQEKMKESSKLSLEISEKMIEECQEKLFNDGRKIYLEIFKPNRMDYEVIKADKVRGDFFQISEMLSSLKGHLKANMKRNLENCLYKFTGKMHANCNRLEYACEELMNQQWNSENLRIKMEEISEKISILEKQKEEILWELKS
;
A
#
# COMPACT_ATOMS: atom_id res chain seq x y z
N MET A 1 25.34 2.72 13.50
CA MET A 1 23.89 2.74 13.80
C MET A 1 23.31 1.34 13.86
N LYS A 2 23.41 0.55 12.79
CA LYS A 2 22.90 -0.83 12.71
C LYS A 2 23.28 -1.73 13.89
N GLU A 3 24.56 -1.78 14.26
CA GLU A 3 25.02 -2.56 15.43
C GLU A 3 24.29 -2.16 16.72
N LYS A 4 24.10 -0.85 16.92
CA LYS A 4 23.38 -0.31 18.08
C LYS A 4 21.91 -0.72 18.06
N VAL A 5 21.24 -0.62 16.91
CA VAL A 5 19.84 -1.04 16.76
C VAL A 5 19.68 -2.55 16.97
N PHE A 6 20.62 -3.35 16.46
CA PHE A 6 20.60 -4.79 16.69
C PHE A 6 20.87 -5.13 18.15
N GLN A 7 21.70 -4.35 18.85
CA GLN A 7 21.84 -4.45 20.29
C GLN A 7 20.52 -4.13 20.99
N ARG A 8 19.81 -3.06 20.61
CA ARG A 8 18.46 -2.74 21.17
C ARG A 8 17.47 -3.87 21.00
N TYR A 9 17.49 -4.51 19.84
CA TYR A 9 16.66 -5.67 19.58
C TYR A 9 17.08 -6.90 20.40
N GLN A 10 18.38 -7.15 20.55
CA GLN A 10 18.87 -8.22 21.43
C GLN A 10 18.52 -7.97 22.91
N ASP A 11 18.58 -6.72 23.36
CA ASP A 11 18.16 -6.31 24.69
C ASP A 11 16.66 -6.58 24.86
N TYR A 12 15.84 -6.19 23.87
CA TYR A 12 14.41 -6.51 23.81
C TYR A 12 14.17 -8.01 23.94
N GLN A 13 14.83 -8.83 23.13
CA GLN A 13 14.74 -10.29 23.20
C GLN A 13 15.15 -10.82 24.58
N GLY A 14 16.21 -10.26 25.16
CA GLY A 14 16.69 -10.58 26.49
C GLY A 14 15.63 -10.33 27.56
N TYR A 15 15.00 -9.15 27.55
CA TYR A 15 13.94 -8.80 28.51
C TYR A 15 12.67 -9.60 28.28
N MET A 16 12.22 -9.79 27.03
CA MET A 16 11.04 -10.61 26.74
C MET A 16 11.26 -12.05 27.25
N LYS A 17 12.43 -12.64 26.99
CA LYS A 17 12.79 -13.96 27.50
C LYS A 17 12.90 -13.99 29.03
N GLN A 18 13.53 -13.00 29.64
CA GLN A 18 13.66 -12.89 31.10
C GLN A 18 12.28 -12.82 31.77
N PHE A 19 11.32 -12.16 31.13
CA PHE A 19 9.96 -12.01 31.63
C PHE A 19 9.01 -13.12 31.20
N GLY A 20 9.48 -14.12 30.43
CA GLY A 20 8.66 -15.23 29.95
C GLY A 20 7.61 -14.83 28.90
N ILE A 21 7.92 -13.83 28.08
CA ILE A 21 7.06 -13.29 27.02
C ILE A 21 7.58 -13.79 25.67
N GLU A 22 6.67 -14.28 24.82
CA GLU A 22 7.00 -14.61 23.44
C GLU A 22 7.26 -13.36 22.61
N GLU A 23 8.32 -13.44 21.81
CA GLU A 23 8.69 -12.40 20.86
C GLU A 23 7.64 -12.22 19.75
N GLU A 24 7.44 -10.98 19.31
CA GLU A 24 6.64 -10.67 18.12
C GLU A 24 7.36 -11.14 16.84
N GLU A 25 6.74 -12.08 16.10
CA GLU A 25 7.30 -12.63 14.86
C GLU A 25 7.55 -11.54 13.80
N GLU A 26 6.77 -10.45 13.81
CA GLU A 26 6.99 -9.31 12.92
C GLU A 26 8.36 -8.64 13.15
N LEU A 27 8.80 -8.47 14.40
CA LEU A 27 10.12 -7.89 14.71
C LEU A 27 11.25 -8.83 14.29
N ARG A 28 11.03 -10.13 14.41
CA ARG A 28 11.98 -11.16 13.95
C ARG A 28 12.15 -11.15 12.44
N GLN A 29 11.06 -11.00 11.70
CA GLN A 29 11.12 -10.88 10.25
C GLN A 29 11.82 -9.58 9.83
N GLU A 30 11.47 -8.45 10.45
CA GLU A 30 12.11 -7.16 10.16
C GLU A 30 13.63 -7.20 10.41
N ARG A 31 14.07 -7.85 11.51
CA ARG A 31 15.50 -8.08 11.78
C ARG A 31 16.20 -8.79 10.63
N ARG A 32 15.59 -9.86 10.09
CA ARG A 32 16.15 -10.64 8.97
C ARG A 32 16.20 -9.82 7.69
N ASP A 33 15.18 -9.01 7.43
CA ASP A 33 15.13 -8.16 6.23
C ASP A 33 16.28 -7.12 6.24
N ILE A 34 16.60 -6.56 7.42
CA ILE A 34 17.73 -5.63 7.59
C ILE A 34 19.10 -6.35 7.46
N GLU A 35 19.21 -7.62 7.84
CA GLU A 35 20.44 -8.42 7.63
C GLU A 35 20.68 -8.70 6.16
N ASN A 36 19.62 -9.10 5.46
CA ASN A 36 19.67 -9.48 4.06
C ASN A 36 19.90 -8.29 3.12
N ARG A 37 20.02 -7.06 3.66
CA ARG A 37 20.21 -5.80 2.91
C ARG A 37 19.20 -5.58 1.79
N ARG A 38 18.03 -6.18 1.89
CA ARG A 38 16.98 -6.02 0.89
C ARG A 38 16.20 -4.76 1.24
N PHE A 39 16.49 -3.67 0.53
CA PHE A 39 15.71 -2.45 0.64
C PHE A 39 14.72 -2.37 -0.52
N VAL A 40 13.43 -2.47 -0.20
CA VAL A 40 12.34 -2.48 -1.17
C VAL A 40 11.72 -1.09 -1.25
N VAL A 41 11.82 -0.45 -2.42
CA VAL A 41 11.10 0.78 -2.74
C VAL A 41 9.91 0.41 -3.62
N MET A 42 8.71 0.71 -3.16
CA MET A 42 7.50 0.48 -3.94
C MET A 42 6.99 1.76 -4.57
N ILE A 43 6.74 1.73 -5.87
CA ILE A 43 6.22 2.85 -6.64
C ILE A 43 4.73 2.63 -6.82
N VAL A 44 3.94 3.50 -6.21
CA VAL A 44 2.48 3.38 -6.12
C VAL A 44 1.80 4.65 -6.61
N GLY A 45 0.55 4.57 -7.04
CA GLY A 45 -0.14 5.73 -7.60
C GLY A 45 -1.17 5.33 -8.63
N GLU A 46 -2.13 6.21 -8.89
CA GLU A 46 -3.31 5.89 -9.69
C GLU A 46 -2.99 5.37 -11.11
N ALA A 47 -3.92 4.65 -11.74
CA ALA A 47 -3.77 4.31 -13.15
C ALA A 47 -3.55 5.60 -13.95
N LYS A 48 -2.61 5.55 -14.89
CA LYS A 48 -2.19 6.73 -15.68
C LYS A 48 -1.61 7.88 -14.85
N SER A 49 -1.21 7.65 -13.60
CA SER A 49 -0.47 8.66 -12.83
C SER A 49 0.97 8.87 -13.30
N GLY A 50 1.44 8.10 -14.28
CA GLY A 50 2.79 8.23 -14.83
C GLY A 50 3.88 7.40 -14.13
N LYS A 51 3.52 6.35 -13.36
CA LYS A 51 4.48 5.44 -12.68
C LYS A 51 5.51 4.83 -13.62
N SER A 52 5.07 4.04 -14.59
CA SER A 52 5.98 3.34 -15.51
C SER A 52 6.77 4.34 -16.36
N SER A 53 6.14 5.44 -16.82
CA SER A 53 6.86 6.54 -17.48
C SER A 53 7.91 7.21 -16.60
N PHE A 54 7.67 7.37 -15.30
CA PHE A 54 8.67 7.85 -14.35
C PHE A 54 9.83 6.86 -14.23
N ILE A 55 9.53 5.57 -14.10
CA ILE A 55 10.56 4.53 -13.97
C ILE A 55 11.41 4.45 -15.24
N ASP A 56 10.81 4.39 -16.43
CA ASP A 56 11.54 4.38 -17.71
C ASP A 56 12.37 5.65 -17.89
N ALA A 57 11.80 6.82 -17.56
CA ALA A 57 12.53 8.09 -17.59
C ALA A 57 13.79 8.07 -16.71
N TYR A 58 13.68 7.40 -15.55
CA TYR A 58 14.74 7.29 -14.56
C TYR A 58 15.78 6.21 -14.94
N LEU A 59 15.33 5.01 -15.33
CA LEU A 59 16.19 3.93 -15.79
C LEU A 59 16.89 4.28 -17.09
N LYS A 60 16.36 5.24 -17.87
CA LYS A 60 16.82 5.60 -19.22
C LYS A 60 16.54 4.46 -20.21
N THR A 61 15.38 3.82 -20.04
CA THR A 61 14.88 2.71 -20.85
C THR A 61 13.52 3.05 -21.44
N ASP A 62 13.01 2.18 -22.30
CA ASP A 62 11.62 2.19 -22.78
C ASP A 62 11.08 0.76 -22.76
N VAL A 63 11.13 0.11 -21.61
CA VAL A 63 10.89 -1.34 -21.50
C VAL A 63 9.65 -1.66 -20.70
N LEU A 64 9.25 -0.76 -19.80
CA LEU A 64 8.03 -0.93 -19.05
C LEU A 64 6.83 -0.52 -19.92
N PRO A 65 5.65 -1.12 -19.71
CA PRO A 65 4.48 -0.80 -20.52
C PRO A 65 4.02 0.64 -20.29
N ILE A 66 4.25 1.51 -21.27
CA ILE A 66 3.72 2.88 -21.31
C ILE A 66 2.43 2.87 -22.15
N ASP A 67 1.34 3.42 -21.60
CA ASP A 67 0.09 3.70 -22.32
C ASP A 67 -0.78 2.50 -22.74
N VAL A 68 -0.84 1.47 -21.91
CA VAL A 68 -1.82 0.39 -22.04
C VAL A 68 -3.04 0.72 -21.17
N LYS A 69 -4.26 0.47 -21.69
CA LYS A 69 -5.56 0.70 -21.02
C LYS A 69 -5.65 0.14 -19.58
N GLN A 70 -4.74 -0.75 -19.17
CA GLN A 70 -4.59 -1.35 -17.84
C GLN A 70 -3.09 -1.58 -17.60
N CYS A 71 -2.47 -0.81 -16.69
CA CYS A 71 -1.05 -1.00 -16.37
C CYS A 71 -0.92 -2.04 -15.27
N THR A 72 -0.37 -3.19 -15.69
CA THR A 72 0.29 -4.25 -14.91
C THR A 72 -0.61 -4.99 -13.93
N ASN A 73 -1.01 -6.23 -14.23
CA ASN A 73 -1.61 -7.16 -13.26
C ASN A 73 -0.55 -8.00 -12.50
N ALA A 74 0.73 -7.66 -12.67
CA ALA A 74 1.88 -8.31 -12.07
C ALA A 74 2.81 -7.24 -11.48
N LEU A 75 3.49 -7.57 -10.38
CA LEU A 75 4.52 -6.71 -9.83
C LEU A 75 5.81 -6.92 -10.61
N ILE A 76 6.46 -5.83 -11.00
CA ILE A 76 7.77 -5.87 -11.66
C ILE A 76 8.80 -5.45 -10.64
N HIS A 77 9.63 -6.40 -10.22
CA HIS A 77 10.76 -6.19 -9.34
C HIS A 77 11.98 -5.79 -10.18
N ILE A 78 12.49 -4.58 -10.00
CA ILE A 78 13.68 -4.10 -10.69
C ILE A 78 14.87 -4.23 -9.75
N ARG A 79 15.89 -4.99 -10.18
CA ARG A 79 17.10 -5.29 -9.40
C ARG A 79 18.35 -4.96 -10.20
N HIS A 80 19.46 -4.74 -9.49
CA HIS A 80 20.72 -4.48 -10.15
C HIS A 80 21.32 -5.75 -10.79
N SER A 81 21.89 -5.59 -11.96
CA SER A 81 22.76 -6.54 -12.67
C SER A 81 23.68 -5.77 -13.61
N GLU A 82 24.84 -6.33 -13.95
CA GLU A 82 25.74 -5.78 -14.97
C GLU A 82 25.13 -5.79 -16.39
N ARG A 83 24.10 -6.61 -16.61
CA ARG A 83 23.38 -6.74 -17.89
C ARG A 83 21.88 -6.75 -17.68
N MET A 84 21.16 -6.23 -18.66
CA MET A 84 19.70 -6.27 -18.67
C MET A 84 19.20 -7.67 -19.02
N PHE A 85 18.26 -8.19 -18.24
CA PHE A 85 17.48 -9.40 -18.56
C PHE A 85 16.21 -9.44 -17.71
N LEU A 86 15.19 -10.16 -18.17
CA LEU A 86 13.94 -10.39 -17.44
C LEU A 86 13.86 -11.85 -16.99
N GLU A 87 13.70 -12.08 -15.68
CA GLU A 87 13.35 -13.38 -15.12
C GLU A 87 11.83 -13.44 -14.85
N ILE A 88 11.20 -14.52 -15.29
CA ILE A 88 9.76 -14.70 -15.24
C ILE A 88 9.48 -15.98 -14.46
N HIS A 89 8.75 -15.86 -13.35
CA HIS A 89 8.27 -17.01 -12.58
C HIS A 89 6.79 -17.19 -12.82
N ARG A 90 6.37 -18.39 -13.23
CA ARG A 90 4.97 -18.79 -13.38
C ARG A 90 4.71 -20.06 -12.57
N GLY A 91 4.33 -19.92 -11.31
CA GLY A 91 4.19 -21.04 -10.37
C GLY A 91 5.56 -21.68 -10.09
N GLU A 92 5.70 -22.98 -10.39
CA GLU A 92 6.99 -23.69 -10.26
C GLU A 92 7.93 -23.51 -11.46
N GLN A 93 7.46 -22.89 -12.56
CA GLN A 93 8.26 -22.70 -13.77
C GLN A 93 8.97 -21.34 -13.73
N SER A 94 10.23 -21.30 -14.15
CA SER A 94 10.95 -20.05 -14.42
C SER A 94 11.67 -20.08 -15.76
N TYR A 95 11.75 -18.93 -16.42
CA TYR A 95 12.53 -18.72 -17.65
C TYR A 95 12.99 -17.27 -17.76
N HIS A 96 13.97 -17.01 -18.63
CA HIS A 96 14.57 -15.69 -18.81
C HIS A 96 14.47 -15.20 -20.26
N LEU A 97 14.40 -13.87 -20.42
CA LEU A 97 14.55 -13.15 -21.69
C LEU A 97 15.75 -12.20 -21.56
N GLU A 98 16.62 -12.15 -22.56
CA GLU A 98 17.84 -11.32 -22.53
C GLU A 98 17.79 -10.14 -23.52
N GLU A 99 17.01 -10.24 -24.59
CA GLU A 99 16.91 -9.20 -25.62
C GLU A 99 15.89 -8.11 -25.24
N GLU A 100 16.28 -6.84 -25.33
CA GLU A 100 15.44 -5.70 -24.88
C GLU A 100 14.08 -5.65 -25.58
N GLU A 101 14.06 -5.91 -26.89
CA GLU A 101 12.84 -5.94 -27.70
C GLU A 101 11.91 -7.08 -27.28
N GLU A 102 12.46 -8.28 -27.01
CA GLU A 102 11.68 -9.42 -26.51
C GLU A 102 11.12 -9.17 -25.10
N ILE A 103 11.91 -8.53 -24.24
CA ILE A 103 11.49 -8.11 -22.90
C ILE A 103 10.34 -7.11 -23.00
N ARG A 104 10.50 -6.07 -23.82
CA ARG A 104 9.48 -5.04 -24.07
C ARG A 104 8.19 -5.67 -24.61
N ASP A 105 8.30 -6.53 -25.63
CA ASP A 105 7.17 -7.22 -26.23
C ASP A 105 6.48 -8.15 -25.22
N PHE A 106 7.24 -8.85 -24.39
CA PHE A 106 6.72 -9.70 -23.33
C PHE A 106 5.96 -8.88 -22.29
N LEU A 107 6.58 -7.83 -21.73
CA LEU A 107 5.98 -6.99 -20.70
C LEU A 107 4.72 -6.30 -21.24
N ASN A 108 4.75 -5.78 -22.47
CA ASN A 108 3.58 -5.23 -23.14
C ASN A 108 2.50 -6.29 -23.36
N ARG A 109 2.85 -7.50 -23.78
CA ARG A 109 1.89 -8.59 -23.97
C ARG A 109 1.24 -9.00 -22.66
N GLU A 110 2.01 -9.22 -21.59
CA GLU A 110 1.48 -9.62 -20.29
C GLU A 110 0.67 -8.49 -19.62
N ALA A 111 1.07 -7.22 -19.79
CA ALA A 111 0.24 -6.07 -19.41
C ALA A 111 -1.10 -6.05 -20.16
N ASN A 112 -1.13 -6.57 -21.39
CA ASN A 112 -2.34 -6.69 -22.21
C ASN A 112 -3.15 -7.99 -22.00
N PHE A 113 -2.57 -9.03 -21.38
CA PHE A 113 -3.17 -10.37 -21.23
C PHE A 113 -3.76 -10.60 -19.83
N SER A 114 -5.06 -10.34 -19.66
CA SER A 114 -5.78 -10.45 -18.38
C SER A 114 -6.72 -11.68 -18.27
N LYS A 115 -6.38 -12.83 -18.89
CA LYS A 115 -7.40 -13.87 -19.17
C LYS A 115 -7.38 -15.18 -18.38
N SER A 116 -6.42 -15.46 -17.53
CA SER A 116 -6.48 -16.66 -16.67
C SER A 116 -6.55 -16.26 -15.21
N GLY A 117 -7.67 -16.54 -14.54
CA GLY A 117 -7.96 -16.26 -13.13
C GLY A 117 -7.07 -16.98 -12.11
N LYS A 118 -5.77 -17.07 -12.37
CA LYS A 118 -4.74 -17.54 -11.47
C LYS A 118 -3.85 -16.35 -11.08
N GLN A 119 -4.42 -15.48 -10.26
CA GLN A 119 -3.90 -14.18 -9.87
C GLN A 119 -2.72 -14.23 -8.87
N GLY A 120 -1.97 -15.33 -8.81
CA GLY A 120 -0.90 -15.54 -7.84
C GLY A 120 0.26 -16.41 -8.34
N GLU A 121 0.37 -16.65 -9.65
CA GLU A 121 1.45 -17.46 -10.21
C GLU A 121 2.53 -16.64 -10.93
N LEU A 122 2.31 -15.37 -11.33
CA LEU A 122 3.26 -14.60 -12.15
C LEU A 122 4.06 -13.56 -11.36
N GLU A 123 5.37 -13.77 -11.20
CA GLU A 123 6.32 -12.78 -10.67
C GLU A 123 7.36 -12.41 -11.74
N LEU A 124 7.68 -11.12 -11.84
CA LEU A 124 8.58 -10.58 -12.86
C LEU A 124 9.76 -9.89 -12.18
N PHE A 125 10.99 -10.28 -12.52
CA PHE A 125 12.22 -9.64 -12.05
C PHE A 125 13.00 -9.08 -13.24
N LEU A 126 12.96 -7.76 -13.42
CA LEU A 126 13.77 -7.05 -14.38
C LEU A 126 15.13 -6.72 -13.76
N PHE A 127 16.18 -7.35 -14.25
CA PHE A 127 17.55 -7.03 -13.88
C PHE A 127 18.09 -5.94 -14.80
N TYR A 128 18.72 -4.90 -14.24
CA TYR A 128 19.15 -3.71 -14.97
C TYR A 128 20.44 -3.09 -14.38
N PRO A 129 21.34 -2.48 -15.18
CA PRO A 129 22.55 -1.80 -14.71
C PRO A 129 22.26 -0.48 -13.97
N LEU A 130 21.70 -0.59 -12.77
CA LEU A 130 21.48 0.52 -11.84
C LEU A 130 22.80 1.20 -11.41
N GLU A 131 22.74 2.51 -11.14
CA GLU A 131 23.87 3.26 -10.60
C GLU A 131 24.26 2.72 -9.21
N LYS A 132 25.53 2.94 -8.82
CA LYS A 132 26.14 2.34 -7.62
C LYS A 132 25.31 2.55 -6.35
N GLU A 133 24.73 3.73 -6.18
CA GLU A 133 23.91 4.10 -5.03
C GLU A 133 22.66 3.23 -4.89
N PHE A 134 22.15 2.63 -5.97
CA PHE A 134 20.88 1.91 -6.02
C PHE A 134 21.03 0.40 -6.13
N GLN A 135 22.25 -0.13 -6.13
CA GLN A 135 22.50 -1.57 -6.37
C GLN A 135 21.87 -2.50 -5.32
N GLU A 136 21.72 -2.02 -4.09
CA GLU A 136 21.10 -2.75 -2.97
C GLU A 136 19.58 -2.49 -2.87
N ILE A 137 19.01 -1.66 -3.75
CA ILE A 137 17.60 -1.31 -3.77
C ILE A 137 16.87 -2.18 -4.78
N THR A 138 15.83 -2.88 -4.33
CA THR A 138 14.82 -3.47 -5.21
C THR A 138 13.69 -2.48 -5.39
N TRP A 139 13.47 -2.05 -6.63
CA TRP A 139 12.32 -1.21 -6.95
C TRP A 139 11.16 -2.10 -7.35
N ILE A 140 9.94 -1.70 -7.01
CA ILE A 140 8.74 -2.40 -7.41
C ILE A 140 7.88 -1.43 -8.19
N ASP A 141 7.73 -1.67 -9.50
CA ASP A 141 6.63 -1.06 -10.25
C ASP A 141 5.35 -1.79 -9.86
N SER A 142 4.40 -1.03 -9.31
CA SER A 142 3.13 -1.61 -8.87
C SER A 142 2.03 -1.36 -9.90
N PRO A 143 1.11 -2.33 -10.05
CA PRO A 143 -0.15 -2.16 -10.78
C PRO A 143 -0.77 -0.78 -10.55
N GLY A 144 -1.23 -0.15 -11.63
CA GLY A 144 -2.01 1.08 -11.55
C GLY A 144 -3.29 0.86 -10.76
N VAL A 145 -3.65 1.84 -9.94
CA VAL A 145 -4.86 1.76 -9.14
C VAL A 145 -6.08 2.13 -10.00
N ASN A 146 -7.23 1.47 -9.80
CA ASN A 146 -8.40 1.69 -10.64
C ASN A 146 -8.85 3.17 -10.68
N ALA A 147 -9.57 3.53 -11.75
CA ALA A 147 -10.04 4.89 -12.10
C ALA A 147 -10.84 5.64 -11.02
N GLU A 148 -11.03 5.06 -9.84
CA GLU A 148 -11.64 5.68 -8.65
C GLU A 148 -10.63 6.04 -7.54
N GLY A 149 -9.33 5.98 -7.85
CA GLY A 149 -8.26 6.64 -7.08
C GLY A 149 -7.70 5.89 -5.86
N GLY A 150 -8.10 4.65 -5.56
CA GLY A 150 -7.57 3.88 -4.42
C GLY A 150 -6.67 2.72 -4.80
N LEU A 151 -5.60 2.47 -4.03
CA LEU A 151 -4.55 1.47 -4.26
C LEU A 151 -5.09 0.09 -4.68
N GLY A 152 -4.54 -0.48 -5.77
CA GLY A 152 -4.94 -1.81 -6.24
C GLY A 152 -4.67 -2.89 -5.19
N ALA A 153 -5.47 -3.96 -5.19
CA ALA A 153 -5.39 -5.05 -4.20
C ALA A 153 -3.98 -5.67 -4.11
N ILE A 154 -3.30 -5.80 -5.25
CA ILE A 154 -1.92 -6.29 -5.36
C ILE A 154 -0.97 -5.30 -4.66
N SER A 155 -1.13 -4.00 -4.92
CA SER A 155 -0.30 -2.99 -4.28
C SER A 155 -0.51 -2.99 -2.76
N GLU A 156 -1.74 -3.17 -2.27
CA GLU A 156 -2.05 -3.23 -0.83
C GLU A 156 -1.52 -4.46 -0.09
N GLU A 157 -1.39 -5.60 -0.77
CA GLU A 157 -0.83 -6.83 -0.18
C GLU A 157 0.68 -6.75 0.00
N TYR A 158 1.37 -6.09 -0.93
CA TYR A 158 2.83 -5.95 -0.93
C TYR A 158 3.31 -4.72 -0.18
N LEU A 159 2.42 -3.74 0.02
CA LEU A 159 2.72 -2.52 0.76
C LEU A 159 3.34 -2.80 2.13
N PRO A 160 2.86 -3.71 3.00
CA PRO A 160 3.51 -4.03 4.27
C PRO A 160 4.98 -4.44 4.17
N GLY A 161 5.38 -5.09 3.08
CA GLY A 161 6.77 -5.51 2.83
C GLY A 161 7.67 -4.43 2.23
N ALA A 162 7.12 -3.28 1.84
CA ALA A 162 7.90 -2.16 1.31
C ALA A 162 8.55 -1.33 2.44
N ASN A 163 9.85 -1.06 2.30
CA ASN A 163 10.61 -0.24 3.24
C ASN A 163 10.44 1.25 2.94
N ALA A 164 10.29 1.62 1.67
CA ALA A 164 9.96 2.97 1.25
C ALA A 164 8.92 2.97 0.14
N ILE A 165 8.24 4.11 0.01
CA ILE A 165 7.13 4.28 -0.91
C ILE A 165 7.34 5.58 -1.70
N ILE A 166 7.31 5.46 -3.02
CA ILE A 166 7.21 6.60 -3.92
C ILE A 166 5.79 6.66 -4.44
N PHE A 167 5.03 7.65 -3.98
CA PHE A 167 3.71 7.89 -4.51
C PHE A 167 3.80 8.77 -5.75
N VAL A 168 3.13 8.38 -6.84
CA VAL A 168 3.10 9.11 -8.09
C VAL A 168 1.67 9.57 -8.37
N LYS A 169 1.47 10.89 -8.49
CA LYS A 169 0.17 11.51 -8.77
C LYS A 169 0.29 12.44 -9.98
N SER A 170 -0.66 12.33 -10.91
CA SER A 170 -0.76 13.27 -12.02
C SER A 170 -1.39 14.58 -11.55
N LEU A 171 -0.79 15.71 -11.90
CA LEU A 171 -1.41 17.03 -11.74
C LEU A 171 -2.50 17.29 -12.80
N TYR A 172 -2.46 16.57 -13.91
CA TYR A 172 -3.44 16.68 -14.98
C TYR A 172 -4.66 15.80 -14.72
N GLY A 173 -5.86 16.40 -14.74
CA GLY A 173 -7.14 15.69 -14.73
C GLY A 173 -7.54 15.04 -13.40
N GLN A 174 -6.79 15.25 -12.32
CA GLN A 174 -7.06 14.68 -11.00
C GLN A 174 -6.96 15.74 -9.91
N ALA A 175 -7.90 15.74 -8.96
CA ALA A 175 -7.78 16.57 -7.76
C ALA A 175 -6.68 16.02 -6.84
N LEU A 176 -5.92 16.91 -6.21
CA LEU A 176 -4.95 16.54 -5.17
C LEU A 176 -5.62 15.81 -4.00
N GLU A 177 -6.89 16.14 -3.71
CA GLU A 177 -7.68 15.70 -2.55
C GLU A 177 -8.39 14.35 -2.69
N SER A 178 -7.92 13.43 -3.55
CA SER A 178 -8.53 12.09 -3.60
C SER A 178 -8.51 11.46 -2.19
N THR A 179 -9.67 11.24 -1.58
CA THR A 179 -9.82 10.73 -0.19
C THR A 179 -9.09 9.42 0.01
N SER A 180 -9.04 8.58 -1.02
CA SER A 180 -8.24 7.36 -1.11
C SER A 180 -6.73 7.56 -0.90
N PHE A 181 -6.18 8.67 -1.38
CA PHE A 181 -4.77 9.03 -1.25
C PHE A 181 -4.42 9.52 0.17
N ILE A 182 -5.31 10.31 0.77
CA ILE A 182 -5.16 10.74 2.18
C ILE A 182 -5.37 9.55 3.13
N ASP A 183 -6.35 8.69 2.85
CA ASP A 183 -6.62 7.49 3.65
C ASP A 183 -5.46 6.49 3.63
N PHE A 184 -4.74 6.42 2.51
CA PHE A 184 -3.51 5.63 2.41
C PHE A 184 -2.43 6.10 3.41
N PHE A 185 -2.23 7.42 3.52
CA PHE A 185 -1.29 7.98 4.49
C PHE A 185 -1.79 7.95 5.94
N ARG A 186 -3.11 8.12 6.14
CA ARG A 186 -3.73 8.11 7.48
C ARG A 186 -3.86 6.71 8.09
N GLY A 187 -3.88 5.67 7.27
CA GLY A 187 -4.00 4.27 7.67
C GLY A 187 -2.67 3.51 7.65
N LYS A 188 -2.51 2.63 6.65
CA LYS A 188 -1.51 1.54 6.58
C LYS A 188 -0.03 1.98 6.54
N THR A 189 0.28 3.26 6.41
CA THR A 189 1.66 3.77 6.33
C THR A 189 2.12 4.53 7.58
N LYS A 190 1.25 4.75 8.58
CA LYS A 190 1.58 5.51 9.80
C LYS A 190 2.82 5.02 10.56
N ARG A 191 3.17 3.74 10.42
CA ARG A 191 4.36 3.12 11.06
C ARG A 191 5.67 3.34 10.31
N ARG A 192 5.67 4.03 9.18
CA ARG A 192 6.89 4.29 8.41
C ARG A 192 7.50 5.63 8.79
N HIS A 193 8.82 5.70 8.89
CA HIS A 193 9.49 6.98 9.08
C HIS A 193 9.20 7.94 7.90
N LYS A 194 8.99 9.24 8.15
CA LYS A 194 8.65 10.23 7.09
C LYS A 194 9.65 10.27 5.93
N GLU A 195 10.92 9.97 6.23
CA GLU A 195 12.01 9.96 5.24
C GLU A 195 11.93 8.79 4.25
N SER A 196 11.11 7.78 4.52
CA SER A 196 10.89 6.64 3.63
C SER A 196 9.79 6.88 2.59
N ARG A 197 9.30 8.12 2.46
CA ARG A 197 8.14 8.45 1.65
C ARG A 197 8.46 9.58 0.68
N PHE A 198 7.95 9.46 -0.54
CA PHE A 198 8.02 10.48 -1.57
C PHE A 198 6.65 10.71 -2.18
N LEU A 199 6.41 11.93 -2.65
CA LEU A 199 5.27 12.28 -3.48
C LEU A 199 5.80 12.94 -4.76
N LEU A 200 5.64 12.26 -5.89
CA LEU A 200 5.96 12.76 -7.21
C LEU A 200 4.70 13.28 -7.90
N LEU A 201 4.69 14.56 -8.23
CA LEU A 201 3.59 15.24 -8.92
C LEU A 201 3.94 15.37 -10.42
N THR A 202 3.44 14.45 -11.24
CA THR A 202 3.79 14.37 -12.67
C THR A 202 2.95 15.33 -13.52
N GLY A 203 3.45 15.68 -14.71
CA GLY A 203 2.75 16.58 -15.65
C GLY A 203 2.91 18.06 -15.29
N SER A 204 3.92 18.39 -14.48
CA SER A 204 4.12 19.75 -13.95
C SER A 204 4.39 20.81 -15.03
N SER A 205 4.91 20.43 -16.20
CA SER A 205 5.19 21.39 -17.28
C SER A 205 3.94 21.86 -18.03
N LEU A 206 2.79 21.22 -17.80
CA LEU A 206 1.50 21.66 -18.33
C LEU A 206 0.95 22.91 -17.62
N PHE A 207 1.54 23.28 -16.49
CA PHE A 207 1.10 24.39 -15.65
C PHE A 207 2.04 25.58 -15.77
N SER A 208 1.50 26.79 -15.57
CA SER A 208 2.33 27.97 -15.44
C SER A 208 3.20 27.88 -14.18
N LYS A 209 4.28 28.67 -14.11
CA LYS A 209 5.15 28.71 -12.92
C LYS A 209 4.35 29.03 -11.64
N GLN A 210 3.41 29.97 -11.73
CA GLN A 210 2.59 30.40 -10.60
C GLN A 210 1.59 29.32 -10.16
N ASP A 211 0.94 28.64 -11.11
CA ASP A 211 0.02 27.54 -10.79
C ASP A 211 0.76 26.36 -10.18
N ARG A 212 1.95 26.04 -10.69
CA ARG A 212 2.82 25.00 -10.14
C ARG A 212 3.22 25.31 -8.70
N GLU A 213 3.71 26.52 -8.41
CA GLU A 213 4.07 26.94 -7.04
C GLU A 213 2.87 26.86 -6.09
N SER A 214 1.67 27.21 -6.57
CA SER A 214 0.44 27.08 -5.77
C SER A 214 0.07 25.62 -5.49
N LEU A 215 0.23 24.71 -6.46
CA LEU A 215 -0.04 23.28 -6.32
C LEU A 215 0.98 22.58 -5.42
N GLU A 216 2.25 22.95 -5.53
CA GLU A 216 3.31 22.45 -4.64
C GLU A 216 3.02 22.87 -3.19
N LYS A 217 2.64 24.13 -2.95
CA LYS A 217 2.25 24.61 -1.62
C LYS A 217 1.02 23.90 -1.06
N ASP A 218 -0.01 23.69 -1.89
CA ASP A 218 -1.20 22.92 -1.49
C ASP A 218 -0.84 21.47 -1.12
N ALA A 219 0.08 20.84 -1.85
CA ALA A 219 0.59 19.52 -1.53
C ALA A 219 1.39 19.50 -0.21
N GLU A 220 2.23 20.51 0.04
CA GLU A 220 2.94 20.64 1.32
C GLU A 220 1.99 20.80 2.51
N GLU A 221 0.97 21.67 2.40
CA GLU A 221 -0.04 21.86 3.44
C GLU A 221 -0.82 20.57 3.73
N LYS A 222 -1.06 19.73 2.72
CA LYS A 222 -1.81 18.47 2.84
C LYS A 222 -0.97 17.29 3.32
N TYR A 223 0.28 17.20 2.88
CA TYR A 223 1.12 16.00 3.05
C TYR A 223 2.37 16.21 3.90
N GLY A 224 2.69 17.44 4.29
CA GLY A 224 3.90 17.79 5.06
C GLY A 224 4.02 17.09 6.42
N ASP A 225 2.89 16.73 7.04
CA ASP A 225 2.86 15.93 8.27
C ASP A 225 3.32 14.47 8.05
N TYR A 226 3.26 14.00 6.81
CA TYR A 226 3.52 12.60 6.44
C TYR A 226 4.79 12.43 5.60
N ILE A 227 5.19 13.46 4.85
CA ILE A 227 6.29 13.45 3.88
C ILE A 227 7.07 14.75 4.09
N SER A 228 8.38 14.65 4.20
CA SER A 228 9.23 15.84 4.28
C SER A 228 9.10 16.66 2.99
N SER A 229 8.98 18.00 3.10
CA SER A 229 8.64 18.88 1.96
C SER A 229 9.57 18.72 0.76
N GLU A 230 10.87 18.48 0.99
CA GLU A 230 11.87 18.23 -0.06
C GLU A 230 11.64 16.93 -0.86
N LYS A 231 10.75 16.06 -0.38
CA LYS A 231 10.34 14.80 -1.04
C LYS A 231 8.96 14.91 -1.69
N ILE A 232 8.35 16.09 -1.69
CA ILE A 232 7.18 16.46 -2.50
C ILE A 232 7.72 17.15 -3.76
N ILE A 233 7.78 16.42 -4.87
CA ILE A 233 8.54 16.83 -6.06
C ILE A 233 7.61 16.88 -7.27
N ALA A 234 7.41 18.06 -7.83
CA ALA A 234 6.76 18.19 -9.13
C ALA A 234 7.76 17.98 -10.28
N LEU A 235 7.38 17.15 -11.26
CA LEU A 235 8.25 16.74 -12.36
C LEU A 235 7.47 16.49 -13.65
N ASP A 236 8.19 16.25 -14.75
CA ASP A 236 7.59 15.82 -16.01
C ASP A 236 8.38 14.68 -16.66
N SER A 237 7.86 13.46 -16.54
CA SER A 237 8.48 12.26 -17.09
C SER A 237 8.52 12.24 -18.61
N LYS A 238 7.55 12.87 -19.30
CA LYS A 238 7.53 12.90 -20.78
C LYS A 238 8.66 13.76 -21.32
N LEU A 239 8.90 14.93 -20.72
CA LEU A 239 10.05 15.76 -21.09
C LEU A 239 11.38 15.04 -20.86
N LYS A 240 11.50 14.26 -19.78
CA LYS A 240 12.72 13.47 -19.51
C LYS A 240 12.88 12.29 -20.48
N LEU A 241 11.81 11.57 -20.81
CA LEU A 241 11.85 10.52 -21.83
C LEU A 241 12.27 11.08 -23.19
N PHE A 242 11.68 12.22 -23.58
CA PHE A 242 12.06 12.90 -24.82
C PHE A 242 13.53 13.35 -24.80
N TRP A 243 13.99 13.87 -23.65
CA TRP A 243 15.41 14.18 -23.44
C TRP A 243 16.30 12.95 -23.62
N ASN A 244 15.94 11.80 -23.03
CA ASN A 244 16.70 10.55 -23.18
C ASN A 244 16.78 10.13 -24.65
N ALA A 245 15.68 10.21 -25.39
CA ALA A 245 15.62 9.86 -26.80
C ALA A 245 16.43 10.81 -27.70
N CYS A 246 16.57 12.08 -27.34
CA CYS A 246 17.30 13.08 -28.12
C CYS A 246 18.82 13.11 -27.86
N ARG A 247 19.34 12.36 -26.88
CA ARG A 247 20.75 12.47 -26.44
C ARG A 247 21.75 12.25 -27.57
N GLU A 248 21.51 11.23 -28.38
CA GLU A 248 22.43 10.79 -29.44
C GLU A 248 22.04 11.33 -30.82
N LEU A 249 20.94 12.09 -30.94
CA LEU A 249 20.41 12.61 -32.21
C LEU A 249 21.06 13.94 -32.64
N SER A 250 21.15 14.20 -33.94
CA SER A 250 21.55 15.50 -34.51
C SER A 250 20.46 16.57 -34.33
N GLU A 251 20.79 17.84 -34.61
CA GLU A 251 19.79 18.93 -34.60
C GLU A 251 18.68 18.70 -35.64
N GLU A 252 19.02 18.15 -36.81
CA GLU A 252 18.02 17.83 -37.84
C GLU A 252 17.11 16.67 -37.40
N GLU A 253 17.68 15.60 -36.84
CA GLU A 253 16.93 14.43 -36.35
C GLU A 253 15.99 14.81 -35.17
N ILE A 254 16.42 15.73 -34.31
CA ILE A 254 15.58 16.26 -33.23
C ILE A 254 14.39 17.03 -33.81
N GLU A 255 14.61 17.90 -34.79
CA GLU A 255 13.53 18.68 -35.42
C GLU A 255 12.50 17.77 -36.10
N GLU A 256 12.96 16.71 -36.78
CA GLU A 256 12.10 15.70 -37.39
C GLU A 256 11.27 14.97 -36.33
N LYS A 257 11.92 14.48 -35.27
CA LYS A 257 11.23 13.78 -34.17
C LYS A 257 10.17 14.65 -33.48
N ILE A 258 10.46 15.93 -33.23
CA ILE A 258 9.49 16.88 -32.65
C ILE A 258 8.25 17.01 -33.55
N ARG A 259 8.47 17.03 -34.87
CA ARG A 259 7.39 17.14 -35.87
C ARG A 259 6.56 15.86 -35.95
N GLU A 260 7.20 14.70 -35.84
CA GLU A 260 6.53 13.39 -35.88
C GLU A 260 5.69 13.10 -34.64
N GLU A 261 6.20 13.42 -33.45
CA GLU A 261 5.54 13.10 -32.17
C GLU A 261 4.49 14.13 -31.73
N GLU A 262 4.36 15.26 -32.42
CA GLU A 262 3.45 16.36 -32.09
C GLU A 262 3.52 16.79 -30.60
N PHE A 263 4.73 16.82 -30.03
CA PHE A 263 4.91 17.09 -28.60
C PHE A 263 5.01 18.60 -28.32
N ASP A 264 3.86 19.25 -28.09
CA ASP A 264 3.73 20.71 -27.89
C ASP A 264 4.78 21.33 -26.95
N SER A 265 5.02 20.69 -25.80
CA SER A 265 5.99 21.21 -24.83
C SER A 265 7.42 21.20 -25.38
N ALA A 266 7.81 20.16 -26.11
CA ALA A 266 9.11 20.10 -26.78
C ALA A 266 9.18 21.11 -27.93
N THR A 267 8.13 21.27 -28.72
CA THR A 267 8.06 22.25 -29.81
C THR A 267 8.33 23.67 -29.33
N VAL A 268 7.70 24.09 -28.23
CA VAL A 268 7.92 25.42 -27.64
C VAL A 268 9.36 25.59 -27.19
N LEU A 269 9.94 24.60 -26.51
CA LEU A 269 11.32 24.66 -26.03
C LEU A 269 12.34 24.66 -27.18
N TRP A 270 12.08 23.93 -28.26
CA TRP A 270 12.92 23.90 -29.45
C TRP A 270 12.96 25.25 -30.16
N TYR A 271 11.79 25.89 -30.32
CA TYR A 271 11.69 27.23 -30.86
C TYR A 271 12.45 28.25 -30.01
N GLN A 272 12.31 28.18 -28.68
CA GLN A 272 13.04 29.06 -27.75
C GLN A 272 14.55 28.84 -27.81
N ALA A 273 14.99 27.60 -28.01
CA ALA A 273 16.39 27.23 -28.20
C ALA A 273 16.96 27.68 -29.56
N LYS A 274 16.10 28.13 -30.50
CA LYS A 274 16.47 28.53 -31.87
C LYS A 274 17.20 27.40 -32.60
N GLY A 275 16.72 26.16 -32.43
CA GLY A 275 17.29 24.97 -33.05
C GLY A 275 18.62 24.48 -32.47
N LYS A 276 19.12 25.08 -31.39
CA LYS A 276 20.40 24.67 -30.78
C LYS A 276 20.22 23.52 -29.82
N LYS A 277 20.79 22.35 -30.13
CA LYS A 277 20.68 21.12 -29.31
C LYS A 277 21.07 21.37 -27.84
N ASP A 278 22.22 21.98 -27.58
CA ASP A 278 22.71 22.19 -26.20
C ASP A 278 21.80 23.08 -25.34
N VAL A 279 21.11 24.04 -25.97
CA VAL A 279 20.17 24.91 -25.27
C VAL A 279 18.86 24.16 -25.04
N PHE A 280 18.37 23.45 -26.06
CA PHE A 280 17.16 22.65 -25.99
C PHE A 280 17.25 21.55 -24.92
N MET A 281 18.34 20.78 -24.92
CA MET A 281 18.58 19.69 -23.99
C MET A 281 18.67 20.18 -22.54
N ARG A 282 19.26 21.36 -22.30
CA ARG A 282 19.26 21.98 -20.96
C ARG A 282 17.85 22.39 -20.53
N SER A 283 17.09 23.01 -21.43
CA SER A 283 15.72 23.44 -21.16
C SER A 283 14.79 22.26 -20.85
N LEU A 284 14.88 21.16 -21.62
CA LEU A 284 14.14 19.93 -21.35
C LEU A 284 14.45 19.38 -19.95
N LEU A 285 15.74 19.30 -19.61
CA LEU A 285 16.18 18.75 -18.33
C LEU A 285 15.74 19.64 -17.15
N GLU A 286 15.90 20.96 -17.27
CA GLU A 286 15.45 21.93 -16.28
C GLU A 286 13.92 21.85 -16.07
N LYS A 287 13.15 21.81 -17.16
CA LYS A 287 11.67 21.75 -17.08
C LYS A 287 11.16 20.41 -16.56
N SER A 288 11.87 19.31 -16.83
CA SER A 288 11.52 17.98 -16.31
C SER A 288 11.70 17.84 -14.80
N ASN A 289 12.57 18.65 -14.19
CA ASN A 289 12.97 18.59 -12.78
C ASN A 289 13.64 17.27 -12.33
N PHE A 290 14.08 16.42 -13.26
CA PHE A 290 14.78 15.17 -12.92
C PHE A 290 16.13 15.36 -12.21
N PRO A 291 16.95 16.41 -12.46
CA PRO A 291 18.20 16.59 -11.71
C PRO A 291 17.98 16.68 -10.20
N TYR A 292 16.95 17.41 -9.76
CA TYR A 292 16.59 17.51 -8.36
C TYR A 292 16.11 16.17 -7.81
N LEU A 293 15.22 15.48 -8.54
CA LEU A 293 14.75 14.14 -8.17
C LEU A 293 15.90 13.13 -8.01
N GLU A 294 16.82 13.07 -8.99
CA GLU A 294 17.97 12.17 -9.00
C GLU A 294 18.88 12.45 -7.79
N GLU A 295 19.14 13.72 -7.47
CA GLU A 295 19.92 14.10 -6.28
C GLU A 295 19.22 13.67 -4.98
N THR A 296 17.92 13.94 -4.84
CA THR A 296 17.15 13.56 -3.66
C THR A 296 17.08 12.04 -3.50
N LEU A 297 16.87 11.28 -4.58
CA LEU A 297 16.90 9.81 -4.55
C LEU A 297 18.29 9.26 -4.20
N LYS A 298 19.37 9.88 -4.68
CA LYS A 298 20.75 9.50 -4.31
C LYS A 298 21.05 9.74 -2.84
N LEU A 299 20.61 10.87 -2.29
CA LEU A 299 20.72 11.15 -0.85
C LEU A 299 19.94 10.11 -0.03
N PHE A 300 18.72 9.82 -0.45
CA PHE A 300 17.90 8.79 0.17
C PHE A 300 18.55 7.39 0.12
N ALA A 301 19.10 7.01 -1.04
CA ALA A 301 19.77 5.73 -1.20
C ALA A 301 21.07 5.65 -0.38
N LYS A 302 21.76 6.76 -0.10
CA LYS A 302 22.88 6.75 0.85
C LYS A 302 22.43 6.48 2.29
N ASP A 303 21.20 6.87 2.62
CA ASP A 303 20.64 6.78 3.96
C ASP A 303 19.69 5.59 4.18
N TYR A 304 19.48 4.71 3.20
CA TYR A 304 18.46 3.64 3.31
C TYR A 304 18.68 2.75 4.54
N GLU A 305 19.94 2.41 4.87
CA GLU A 305 20.26 1.57 6.03
C GLU A 305 19.94 2.28 7.34
N LYS A 306 20.15 3.61 7.41
CA LYS A 306 19.73 4.44 8.53
C LYS A 306 18.21 4.46 8.65
N ILE A 307 17.48 4.61 7.55
CA ILE A 307 16.01 4.63 7.52
C ILE A 307 15.44 3.30 8.04
N LEU A 308 15.97 2.17 7.58
CA LEU A 308 15.60 0.84 8.11
C LEU A 308 15.83 0.72 9.61
N CYS A 309 17.00 1.18 10.07
CA CYS A 309 17.35 1.15 11.49
C CYS A 309 16.40 2.00 12.34
N LEU A 310 16.02 3.20 11.87
CA LEU A 310 15.06 4.07 12.55
C LEU A 310 13.68 3.41 12.63
N GLN A 311 13.19 2.87 11.51
CA GLN A 311 11.88 2.20 11.47
C GLN A 311 11.83 1.00 12.41
N PHE A 312 12.90 0.20 12.45
CA PHE A 312 12.97 -0.94 13.35
C PHE A 312 13.00 -0.50 14.83
N LEU A 313 13.71 0.58 15.15
CA LEU A 313 13.68 1.18 16.50
C LEU A 313 12.27 1.64 16.91
N GLU A 314 11.52 2.29 16.01
CA GLU A 314 10.12 2.68 16.26
C GLU A 314 9.24 1.45 16.56
N ASN A 315 9.43 0.35 15.83
CA ASN A 315 8.68 -0.88 16.05
C ASN A 315 9.05 -1.57 17.37
N ILE A 316 10.33 -1.60 17.74
CA ILE A 316 10.78 -2.10 19.07
C ILE A 316 10.22 -1.22 20.19
N GLN A 317 10.24 0.10 20.03
CA GLN A 317 9.66 1.04 21.00
C GLN A 317 8.16 0.78 21.20
N ALA A 318 7.41 0.57 20.12
CA ALA A 318 5.99 0.26 20.17
C ALA A 318 5.71 -1.08 20.89
N ALA A 319 6.56 -2.09 20.68
CA ALA A 319 6.47 -3.37 21.38
C ALA A 319 6.71 -3.21 22.88
N TYR A 320 7.73 -2.45 23.30
CA TYR A 320 7.93 -2.10 24.71
C TYR A 320 6.73 -1.37 25.30
N GLN A 321 6.18 -0.36 24.62
CA GLN A 321 5.02 0.38 25.10
C GLN A 321 3.80 -0.53 25.32
N LYS A 322 3.55 -1.48 24.40
CA LYS A 322 2.48 -2.46 24.54
C LYS A 322 2.68 -3.32 25.79
N GLN A 323 3.89 -3.80 26.02
CA GLN A 323 4.19 -4.62 27.18
C GLN A 323 4.10 -3.86 28.51
N ILE A 324 4.54 -2.59 28.53
CA ILE A 324 4.39 -1.70 29.69
C ILE A 324 2.92 -1.58 30.08
N LEU A 325 2.03 -1.34 29.12
CA LEU A 325 0.59 -1.21 29.39
C LEU A 325 -0.01 -2.49 30.01
N ILE A 326 0.46 -3.67 29.60
CA ILE A 326 0.02 -4.96 30.18
C ILE A 326 0.48 -5.06 31.65
N PHE A 327 1.74 -4.73 31.92
CA PHE A 327 2.27 -4.74 33.29
C PHE A 327 1.60 -3.69 34.18
N GLU A 328 1.28 -2.51 33.64
CA GLU A 328 0.54 -1.48 34.37
C GLU A 328 -0.86 -1.97 34.78
N ASP A 329 -1.58 -2.66 33.90
CA ASP A 329 -2.88 -3.26 34.22
C ASP A 329 -2.76 -4.35 35.30
N GLN A 330 -1.76 -5.25 35.19
CA GLN A 330 -1.50 -6.26 36.22
C GLN A 330 -1.22 -5.58 37.58
N ARG A 331 -0.32 -4.58 37.61
CA ARG A 331 0.02 -3.86 38.85
C ARG A 331 -1.18 -3.15 39.45
N GLN A 332 -2.00 -2.50 38.63
CA GLN A 332 -3.21 -1.80 39.06
C GLN A 332 -4.19 -2.79 39.70
N THR A 333 -4.38 -3.96 39.08
CA THR A 333 -5.23 -5.03 39.60
C THR A 333 -4.76 -5.50 40.97
N LEU A 334 -3.47 -5.78 41.14
CA LEU A 334 -2.91 -6.18 42.44
C LEU A 334 -3.07 -5.07 43.49
N MET A 335 -2.88 -3.81 43.11
CA MET A 335 -2.98 -2.66 44.00
C MET A 335 -4.39 -2.44 44.54
N GLU A 336 -5.41 -2.61 43.70
CA GLU A 336 -6.83 -2.50 44.08
C GLU A 336 -7.23 -3.53 45.14
N HIS A 337 -6.66 -4.73 45.06
CA HIS A 337 -6.94 -5.84 45.97
C HIS A 337 -5.93 -6.01 47.11
N ARG A 338 -4.97 -5.08 47.30
CA ARG A 338 -3.90 -5.20 48.31
C ARG A 338 -4.39 -5.41 49.75
N LYS A 339 -5.61 -4.96 50.06
CA LYS A 339 -6.24 -5.06 51.41
C LYS A 339 -7.17 -6.26 51.55
N ASP A 340 -7.56 -6.87 50.43
CA ASP A 340 -8.43 -8.05 50.39
C ASP A 340 -7.93 -9.03 49.31
N PRO A 341 -6.87 -9.80 49.64
CA PRO A 341 -6.28 -10.77 48.71
C PRO A 341 -7.24 -11.90 48.34
N VAL A 342 -8.26 -12.15 49.16
CA VAL A 342 -9.27 -13.19 48.91
C VAL A 342 -10.20 -12.75 47.77
N ALA A 343 -10.53 -11.46 47.70
CA ALA A 343 -11.29 -10.89 46.58
C ALA A 343 -10.50 -10.79 45.26
N LEU A 344 -9.16 -10.88 45.29
CA LEU A 344 -8.34 -10.80 44.09
C LEU A 344 -8.60 -11.96 43.12
N GLN A 345 -8.72 -13.19 43.64
CA GLN A 345 -8.97 -14.35 42.78
C GLN A 345 -10.27 -14.18 41.99
N ALA A 346 -11.34 -13.73 42.66
CA ALA A 346 -12.62 -13.47 42.01
C ALA A 346 -12.53 -12.36 40.94
N SER A 347 -11.69 -11.34 41.16
CA SER A 347 -11.43 -10.27 40.20
C SER A 347 -10.66 -10.76 38.97
N LEU A 348 -9.63 -11.60 39.18
CA LEU A 348 -8.87 -12.24 38.09
C LEU A 348 -9.74 -13.20 37.29
N ASP A 349 -10.57 -14.02 37.96
CA ASP A 349 -11.54 -14.90 37.30
C ASP A 349 -12.54 -14.10 36.46
N ALA A 350 -13.01 -12.96 36.98
CA ALA A 350 -13.89 -12.05 36.24
C ALA A 350 -13.20 -11.41 35.03
N LYS A 351 -11.95 -10.94 35.17
CA LYS A 351 -11.15 -10.39 34.07
C LYS A 351 -10.86 -11.44 32.99
N ARG A 352 -10.44 -12.65 33.38
CA ARG A 352 -10.23 -13.75 32.44
C ARG A 352 -11.51 -14.08 31.68
N LYS A 353 -12.63 -14.17 32.40
CA LYS A 353 -13.94 -14.38 31.78
C LYS A 353 -14.32 -13.25 30.82
N GLU A 354 -14.03 -11.98 31.16
CA GLU A 354 -14.25 -10.85 30.25
C GLU A 354 -13.40 -10.98 28.98
N ILE A 355 -12.13 -11.37 29.09
CA ILE A 355 -11.25 -11.60 27.93
C ILE A 355 -11.77 -12.74 27.06
N GLN A 356 -12.19 -13.85 27.66
CA GLN A 356 -12.78 -15.00 26.95
C GLN A 356 -14.11 -14.63 26.29
N ASP A 357 -15.00 -13.92 27.00
CA ASP A 357 -16.25 -13.42 26.47
C ASP A 357 -16.01 -12.43 25.31
N LEU A 358 -14.96 -11.60 25.39
CA LEU A 358 -14.54 -10.71 24.31
C LEU A 358 -14.03 -11.51 23.11
N SER A 359 -13.17 -12.51 23.32
CA SER A 359 -12.67 -13.38 22.26
C SER A 359 -13.83 -14.10 21.55
N GLN A 360 -14.75 -14.68 22.34
CA GLN A 360 -15.93 -15.35 21.80
C GLN A 360 -16.89 -14.39 21.10
N LYS A 361 -17.07 -13.16 21.60
CA LYS A 361 -17.85 -12.12 20.91
C LYS A 361 -17.22 -11.73 19.58
N ILE A 362 -15.88 -11.65 19.52
CA ILE A 362 -15.14 -11.40 18.29
C ILE A 362 -15.36 -12.55 17.31
N GLU A 363 -15.16 -13.80 17.73
CA GLU A 363 -15.41 -14.99 16.90
C GLU A 363 -16.86 -15.05 16.42
N THR A 364 -17.83 -14.87 17.32
CA THR A 364 -19.26 -14.90 17.00
C THR A 364 -19.65 -13.75 16.08
N GLY A 365 -19.10 -12.56 16.30
CA GLY A 365 -19.31 -11.39 15.45
C GLY A 365 -18.74 -11.63 14.06
N VAL A 366 -17.51 -12.11 13.96
CA VAL A 366 -16.85 -12.50 12.71
C VAL A 366 -17.66 -13.58 11.99
N GLN A 367 -18.15 -14.60 12.69
CA GLN A 367 -18.98 -15.66 12.12
C GLN A 367 -20.32 -15.13 11.61
N LYS A 368 -21.01 -14.27 12.37
CA LYS A 368 -22.26 -13.62 11.92
C LYS A 368 -22.05 -12.73 10.71
N LEU A 369 -20.92 -12.03 10.65
CA LEU A 369 -20.54 -11.23 9.49
C LEU A 369 -20.24 -12.13 8.29
N TYR A 370 -19.55 -13.25 8.50
CA TYR A 370 -19.30 -14.26 7.48
C TYR A 370 -20.62 -14.85 6.96
N GLU A 371 -21.53 -15.30 7.82
CA GLU A 371 -22.84 -15.82 7.43
C GLU A 371 -23.68 -14.77 6.67
N LYS A 372 -23.73 -13.54 7.18
CA LYS A 372 -24.50 -12.48 6.53
C LYS A 372 -23.94 -12.12 5.17
N PHE A 373 -22.63 -11.97 5.05
CA PHE A 373 -22.02 -11.31 3.90
C PHE A 373 -21.28 -12.25 2.93
N VAL A 374 -20.89 -13.45 3.37
CA VAL A 374 -20.05 -14.39 2.61
C VAL A 374 -20.84 -15.62 2.14
N GLN A 375 -21.89 -16.05 2.85
CA GLN A 375 -22.74 -17.21 2.47
C GLN A 375 -23.77 -16.92 1.35
N ASP A 376 -23.44 -16.01 0.44
CA ASP A 376 -24.10 -15.74 -0.84
C ASP A 376 -25.46 -14.97 -0.82
N ASP A 377 -26.42 -15.23 0.07
CA ASP A 377 -27.80 -14.72 -0.08
C ASP A 377 -27.94 -13.18 -0.01
N PHE A 378 -27.20 -12.51 0.88
CA PHE A 378 -27.31 -11.07 1.07
C PHE A 378 -26.67 -10.27 -0.07
N LEU A 379 -25.44 -10.65 -0.46
CA LEU A 379 -24.75 -10.03 -1.59
C LEU A 379 -25.54 -10.26 -2.88
N GLU A 380 -26.07 -11.47 -3.07
CA GLU A 380 -26.93 -11.81 -4.19
C GLU A 380 -28.18 -10.91 -4.23
N ALA A 381 -28.88 -10.73 -3.10
CA ALA A 381 -30.08 -9.91 -3.03
C ALA A 381 -29.82 -8.42 -3.31
N ILE A 382 -28.74 -7.86 -2.75
CA ILE A 382 -28.37 -6.46 -2.99
C ILE A 382 -27.97 -6.24 -4.45
N LEU A 383 -27.12 -7.12 -4.99
CA LEU A 383 -26.66 -7.00 -6.37
C LEU A 383 -27.84 -7.20 -7.33
N GLU A 384 -28.67 -8.23 -7.13
CA GLU A 384 -29.79 -8.52 -8.03
C GLU A 384 -30.76 -7.33 -8.16
N LYS A 385 -31.05 -6.61 -7.07
CA LYS A 385 -31.89 -5.41 -7.13
C LYS A 385 -31.35 -4.35 -8.10
N HIS A 386 -30.04 -4.08 -8.07
CA HIS A 386 -29.40 -3.09 -8.93
C HIS A 386 -29.29 -3.59 -10.37
N TYR A 387 -28.93 -4.87 -10.55
CA TYR A 387 -28.82 -5.48 -11.87
C TYR A 387 -30.16 -5.61 -12.59
N GLN A 388 -31.27 -5.83 -11.89
CA GLN A 388 -32.60 -5.83 -12.50
C GLN A 388 -32.96 -4.46 -13.07
N ALA A 389 -32.71 -3.38 -12.33
CA ALA A 389 -32.89 -2.02 -12.84
C ALA A 389 -32.04 -1.77 -14.10
N TRP A 390 -30.78 -2.20 -14.10
CA TRP A 390 -29.93 -2.08 -15.27
C TRP A 390 -30.40 -2.95 -16.46
N ARG A 391 -30.97 -4.14 -16.21
CA ARG A 391 -31.58 -4.97 -17.28
C ARG A 391 -32.78 -4.27 -17.91
N GLU A 392 -33.63 -3.62 -17.11
CA GLU A 392 -34.76 -2.84 -17.62
C GLU A 392 -34.29 -1.67 -18.48
N GLU A 393 -33.31 -0.90 -18.01
CA GLU A 393 -32.69 0.17 -18.79
C GLU A 393 -32.08 -0.34 -20.09
N LEU A 394 -31.36 -1.47 -20.04
CA LEU A 394 -30.77 -2.12 -21.20
C LEU A 394 -31.84 -2.49 -22.25
N SER A 395 -33.00 -2.98 -21.82
CA SER A 395 -34.11 -3.35 -22.73
C SER A 395 -34.58 -2.18 -23.61
N SER A 396 -34.41 -0.93 -23.14
CA SER A 396 -34.78 0.27 -23.89
C SER A 396 -33.92 0.47 -25.15
N PHE A 397 -32.76 -0.18 -25.24
CA PHE A 397 -31.87 -0.16 -26.41
C PHE A 397 -32.17 -1.26 -27.43
N GLN A 398 -33.07 -2.21 -27.11
CA GLN A 398 -33.39 -3.32 -27.97
C GLN A 398 -34.00 -2.84 -29.30
N GLY A 399 -33.45 -3.30 -30.43
CA GLY A 399 -33.89 -2.89 -31.77
C GLY A 399 -33.45 -1.50 -32.23
N LYS A 400 -32.70 -0.75 -31.41
CA LYS A 400 -32.13 0.57 -31.78
C LYS A 400 -30.70 0.39 -32.31
N ARG A 401 -30.36 1.07 -33.42
CA ARG A 401 -29.00 1.06 -34.02
C ARG A 401 -28.13 2.22 -33.51
N ASN A 402 -28.19 2.54 -32.22
CA ASN A 402 -27.37 3.59 -31.61
C ASN A 402 -26.37 2.97 -30.64
N TRP A 403 -25.26 2.49 -31.21
CA TRP A 403 -24.25 1.72 -30.50
C TRP A 403 -23.38 2.59 -29.58
N GLU A 404 -23.10 3.84 -29.96
CA GLU A 404 -22.35 4.79 -29.13
C GLU A 404 -23.09 5.11 -27.82
N ALA A 405 -24.42 5.32 -27.89
CA ALA A 405 -25.22 5.57 -26.69
C ALA A 405 -25.27 4.35 -25.76
N LEU A 406 -25.31 3.14 -26.33
CA LEU A 406 -25.31 1.89 -25.58
C LEU A 406 -23.94 1.61 -24.93
N GLU A 407 -22.85 1.96 -25.62
CA GLU A 407 -21.49 1.90 -25.07
C GLU A 407 -21.30 2.89 -23.91
N LEU A 408 -21.72 4.15 -24.08
CA LEU A 408 -21.67 5.17 -23.02
C LEU A 408 -22.50 4.75 -21.80
N TRP A 409 -23.70 4.21 -22.03
CA TRP A 409 -24.54 3.68 -20.96
C TRP A 409 -23.85 2.53 -20.21
N PHE A 410 -23.22 1.60 -20.92
CA PHE A 410 -22.49 0.50 -20.28
C PHE A 410 -21.30 1.01 -19.45
N GLN A 411 -20.54 1.98 -19.97
CA GLN A 411 -19.46 2.64 -19.22
C GLN A 411 -19.96 3.35 -17.96
N GLU A 412 -21.14 3.96 -18.01
CA GLU A 412 -21.79 4.55 -16.84
C GLU A 412 -22.18 3.50 -15.80
N LYS A 413 -22.74 2.35 -16.22
CA LYS A 413 -23.08 1.26 -15.29
C LYS A 413 -21.86 0.62 -14.63
N MET A 414 -20.73 0.55 -15.34
CA MET A 414 -19.45 0.15 -14.76
C MET A 414 -18.96 1.11 -13.65
N LYS A 415 -19.26 2.41 -13.77
CA LYS A 415 -18.98 3.40 -12.71
C LYS A 415 -19.96 3.27 -11.55
N GLU A 416 -21.26 3.13 -11.84
CA GLU A 416 -22.29 2.91 -10.81
C GLU A 416 -22.02 1.66 -9.97
N SER A 417 -21.61 0.56 -10.60
CA SER A 417 -21.24 -0.65 -9.88
C SER A 417 -20.06 -0.41 -8.93
N SER A 418 -19.06 0.36 -9.36
CA SER A 418 -17.88 0.68 -8.55
C SER A 418 -18.25 1.49 -7.30
N LYS A 419 -19.18 2.43 -7.43
CA LYS A 419 -19.78 3.14 -6.30
C LYS A 419 -20.61 2.22 -5.40
N LEU A 420 -21.43 1.34 -5.97
CA LEU A 420 -22.22 0.36 -5.23
C LEU A 420 -21.33 -0.57 -4.39
N SER A 421 -20.17 -0.97 -4.91
CA SER A 421 -19.15 -1.71 -4.17
C SER A 421 -18.75 -0.99 -2.88
N LEU A 422 -18.45 0.31 -3.00
CA LEU A 422 -17.99 1.13 -1.89
C LEU A 422 -19.09 1.30 -0.85
N GLU A 423 -20.32 1.61 -1.28
CA GLU A 423 -21.46 1.78 -0.38
C GLU A 423 -21.79 0.50 0.40
N ILE A 424 -21.72 -0.67 -0.24
CA ILE A 424 -21.91 -1.94 0.46
C ILE A 424 -20.76 -2.15 1.46
N SER A 425 -19.52 -1.87 1.07
CA SER A 425 -18.35 -1.98 1.93
C SER A 425 -18.43 -1.10 3.17
N GLU A 426 -18.87 0.15 3.03
CA GLU A 426 -19.08 1.09 4.12
C GLU A 426 -20.17 0.60 5.08
N LYS A 427 -21.32 0.15 4.57
CA LYS A 427 -22.39 -0.44 5.39
C LYS A 427 -21.91 -1.66 6.17
N MET A 428 -21.06 -2.48 5.56
CA MET A 428 -20.48 -3.63 6.23
C MET A 428 -19.56 -3.20 7.36
N ILE A 429 -18.72 -2.19 7.14
CA ILE A 429 -17.83 -1.62 8.16
C ILE A 429 -18.65 -1.05 9.33
N GLU A 430 -19.68 -0.26 9.05
CA GLU A 430 -20.58 0.30 10.07
C GLU A 430 -21.22 -0.82 10.89
N GLU A 431 -21.72 -1.87 10.24
CA GLU A 431 -22.34 -2.99 10.95
C GLU A 431 -21.32 -3.84 11.71
N CYS A 432 -20.09 -3.97 11.21
CA CYS A 432 -18.99 -4.58 11.96
C CYS A 432 -18.69 -3.78 13.23
N GLN A 433 -18.64 -2.44 13.13
CA GLN A 433 -18.41 -1.56 14.27
C GLN A 433 -19.50 -1.75 15.33
N GLU A 434 -20.77 -1.71 14.92
CA GLU A 434 -21.92 -1.87 15.81
C GLU A 434 -21.94 -3.25 16.48
N LYS A 435 -21.65 -4.32 15.72
CA LYS A 435 -21.74 -5.69 16.23
C LYS A 435 -20.53 -6.13 17.04
N LEU A 436 -19.34 -5.60 16.75
CA LEU A 436 -18.09 -5.97 17.44
C LEU A 436 -17.76 -5.01 18.60
N PHE A 437 -18.20 -3.75 18.58
CA PHE A 437 -17.88 -2.73 19.60
C PHE A 437 -19.15 -1.98 20.06
N ASN A 438 -19.60 -2.27 21.28
CA ASN A 438 -20.79 -1.64 21.88
C ASN A 438 -20.48 -0.66 23.03
N ASP A 439 -19.20 -0.38 23.31
CA ASP A 439 -18.76 0.35 24.51
C ASP A 439 -17.94 1.62 24.21
N GLY A 440 -17.97 2.12 22.96
CA GLY A 440 -17.29 3.36 22.58
C GLY A 440 -15.79 3.27 22.36
N ARG A 441 -15.17 2.06 22.48
CA ARG A 441 -13.79 1.84 22.04
C ARG A 441 -13.70 1.92 20.51
N LYS A 442 -12.89 2.85 20.00
CA LYS A 442 -12.56 2.93 18.57
C LYS A 442 -11.33 2.05 18.29
N ILE A 443 -11.54 0.89 17.67
CA ILE A 443 -10.45 0.22 16.95
C ILE A 443 -10.24 1.00 15.65
N TYR A 444 -9.01 1.47 15.42
CA TYR A 444 -8.66 2.08 14.14
C TYR A 444 -8.67 0.98 13.05
N LEU A 445 -9.72 1.05 12.23
CA LEU A 445 -10.16 0.11 11.19
C LEU A 445 -9.25 0.04 9.94
N GLU A 446 -7.95 -0.15 10.10
CA GLU A 446 -7.08 -0.38 8.94
C GLU A 446 -7.30 -1.76 8.28
N ILE A 447 -8.11 -2.63 8.88
CA ILE A 447 -8.19 -4.07 8.57
C ILE A 447 -9.48 -4.46 7.82
N PHE A 448 -10.54 -3.64 7.86
CA PHE A 448 -11.86 -3.97 7.32
C PHE A 448 -12.24 -3.27 6.00
N LYS A 449 -11.33 -2.49 5.39
CA LYS A 449 -11.56 -2.02 4.02
C LYS A 449 -11.46 -3.23 3.08
N PRO A 450 -12.55 -3.69 2.43
CA PRO A 450 -12.41 -4.71 1.40
C PRO A 450 -11.52 -4.15 0.30
N ASN A 451 -10.65 -4.98 -0.30
CA ASN A 451 -9.95 -4.54 -1.50
C ASN A 451 -11.00 -4.06 -2.52
N ARG A 452 -10.74 -2.94 -3.17
CA ARG A 452 -11.70 -2.38 -4.10
C ARG A 452 -11.84 -3.31 -5.30
N MET A 453 -13.08 -3.49 -5.76
CA MET A 453 -13.40 -4.40 -6.84
C MET A 453 -12.75 -3.99 -8.16
N ASP A 454 -12.20 -5.00 -8.85
CA ASP A 454 -11.53 -4.82 -10.12
C ASP A 454 -12.53 -4.99 -11.27
N TYR A 455 -13.04 -3.86 -11.76
CA TYR A 455 -14.02 -3.80 -12.86
C TYR A 455 -13.39 -4.07 -14.23
N GLU A 456 -12.09 -4.33 -14.26
CA GLU A 456 -11.30 -4.42 -15.48
C GLU A 456 -11.54 -5.69 -16.32
N VAL A 457 -12.28 -6.67 -15.80
CA VAL A 457 -12.48 -7.97 -16.47
C VAL A 457 -13.47 -7.92 -17.64
N ILE A 458 -14.17 -6.80 -17.88
CA ILE A 458 -15.22 -6.75 -18.90
C ILE A 458 -14.93 -5.60 -19.86
N LYS A 459 -13.92 -5.81 -20.73
CA LYS A 459 -13.53 -4.84 -21.77
C LYS A 459 -14.69 -4.62 -22.76
N ALA A 460 -15.10 -3.36 -22.90
CA ALA A 460 -15.94 -2.85 -23.99
C ALA A 460 -15.43 -3.24 -25.39
N ASP A 461 -14.14 -3.58 -25.51
CA ASP A 461 -13.53 -3.98 -26.79
C ASP A 461 -14.01 -5.37 -27.30
N LYS A 462 -14.71 -6.17 -26.48
CA LYS A 462 -15.47 -7.36 -26.92
C LYS A 462 -16.89 -7.06 -27.42
N VAL A 463 -17.37 -5.82 -27.27
CA VAL A 463 -18.77 -5.39 -27.53
C VAL A 463 -19.03 -5.02 -28.99
N ARG A 464 -18.03 -5.15 -29.87
CA ARG A 464 -18.28 -5.00 -31.31
C ARG A 464 -19.02 -6.22 -31.83
N GLY A 465 -20.35 -6.14 -31.76
CA GLY A 465 -21.25 -7.08 -32.38
C GLY A 465 -22.71 -6.75 -32.16
N ASP A 466 -23.25 -7.12 -30.99
CA ASP A 466 -24.69 -7.26 -30.82
C ASP A 466 -25.16 -7.04 -29.36
N PHE A 467 -26.40 -6.61 -29.18
CA PHE A 467 -27.11 -6.43 -27.90
C PHE A 467 -26.97 -7.62 -26.92
N PHE A 468 -26.91 -8.85 -27.47
CA PHE A 468 -26.76 -10.09 -26.69
C PHE A 468 -25.45 -10.13 -25.89
N GLN A 469 -24.34 -9.65 -26.47
CA GLN A 469 -23.03 -9.64 -25.81
C GLN A 469 -23.00 -8.70 -24.60
N ILE A 470 -23.70 -7.56 -24.66
CA ILE A 470 -23.79 -6.61 -23.54
C ILE A 470 -24.59 -7.18 -22.38
N SER A 471 -25.65 -7.95 -22.66
CA SER A 471 -26.44 -8.63 -21.63
C SER A 471 -25.64 -9.73 -20.91
N GLU A 472 -24.85 -10.51 -21.65
CA GLU A 472 -23.92 -11.49 -21.06
C GLU A 472 -22.84 -10.80 -20.22
N MET A 473 -22.29 -9.69 -20.71
CA MET A 473 -21.30 -8.89 -19.98
C MET A 473 -21.86 -8.31 -18.69
N LEU A 474 -23.09 -7.78 -18.71
CA LEU A 474 -23.77 -7.32 -17.49
C LEU A 474 -23.92 -8.47 -16.47
N SER A 475 -24.27 -9.68 -16.92
CA SER A 475 -24.41 -10.85 -16.04
C SER A 475 -23.05 -11.33 -15.50
N SER A 476 -22.00 -11.32 -16.32
CA SER A 476 -20.63 -11.61 -15.91
C SER A 476 -20.12 -10.59 -14.90
N LEU A 477 -20.50 -9.32 -15.04
CA LEU A 477 -20.14 -8.25 -14.13
C LEU A 477 -20.66 -8.59 -12.73
N LYS A 478 -21.95 -8.90 -12.62
CA LYS A 478 -22.59 -9.26 -11.34
C LYS A 478 -21.85 -10.39 -10.62
N GLY A 479 -21.51 -11.45 -11.35
CA GLY A 479 -20.79 -12.60 -10.82
C GLY A 479 -19.40 -12.25 -10.28
N HIS A 480 -18.62 -11.46 -11.03
CA HIS A 480 -17.31 -11.00 -10.57
C HIS A 480 -17.40 -10.10 -9.34
N LEU A 481 -18.44 -9.25 -9.26
CA LEU A 481 -18.62 -8.39 -8.10
C LEU A 481 -18.85 -9.20 -6.83
N LYS A 482 -19.77 -10.15 -6.91
CA LYS A 482 -20.06 -11.05 -5.80
C LYS A 482 -18.79 -11.77 -5.31
N ALA A 483 -18.02 -12.37 -6.23
CA ALA A 483 -16.83 -13.15 -5.90
C ALA A 483 -15.71 -12.29 -5.27
N ASN A 484 -15.47 -11.09 -5.81
CA ASN A 484 -14.44 -10.18 -5.28
C ASN A 484 -14.79 -9.66 -3.89
N MET A 485 -16.04 -9.21 -3.67
CA MET A 485 -16.50 -8.79 -2.35
C MET A 485 -16.29 -9.89 -1.33
N LYS A 486 -16.71 -11.12 -1.68
CA LYS A 486 -16.57 -12.32 -0.85
C LYS A 486 -15.12 -12.53 -0.39
N ARG A 487 -14.18 -12.66 -1.33
CA ARG A 487 -12.74 -12.89 -1.04
C ARG A 487 -12.12 -11.80 -0.17
N ASN A 488 -12.50 -10.55 -0.39
CA ASN A 488 -11.94 -9.43 0.37
C ASN A 488 -12.41 -9.42 1.82
N LEU A 489 -13.68 -9.75 2.05
CA LEU A 489 -14.22 -9.92 3.39
C LEU A 489 -13.51 -11.05 4.13
N GLU A 490 -13.29 -12.19 3.47
CA GLU A 490 -12.60 -13.34 4.05
C GLU A 490 -11.18 -12.95 4.51
N ASN A 491 -10.42 -12.24 3.68
CA ASN A 491 -9.08 -11.78 4.00
C ASN A 491 -9.04 -10.76 5.14
N CYS A 492 -9.98 -9.81 5.15
CA CYS A 492 -10.13 -8.82 6.21
C CYS A 492 -10.46 -9.49 7.54
N LEU A 493 -11.46 -10.36 7.55
CA LEU A 493 -11.89 -11.12 8.72
C LEU A 493 -10.76 -12.00 9.25
N TYR A 494 -9.99 -12.66 8.38
CA TYR A 494 -8.84 -13.48 8.79
C TYR A 494 -7.75 -12.66 9.48
N LYS A 495 -7.27 -11.57 8.84
CA LYS A 495 -6.20 -10.71 9.40
C LYS A 495 -6.62 -10.04 10.70
N PHE A 496 -7.88 -9.63 10.79
CA PHE A 496 -8.43 -9.03 12.01
C PHE A 496 -8.50 -10.05 13.14
N THR A 497 -9.08 -11.22 12.86
CA THR A 497 -9.21 -12.33 13.81
C THR A 497 -7.86 -12.72 14.37
N GLY A 498 -6.83 -12.90 13.53
CA GLY A 498 -5.48 -13.26 13.98
C GLY A 498 -4.85 -12.24 14.94
N LYS A 499 -4.93 -10.93 14.62
CA LYS A 499 -4.38 -9.87 15.49
C LYS A 499 -5.12 -9.76 16.82
N MET A 500 -6.46 -9.88 16.79
CA MET A 500 -7.26 -9.81 18.01
C MET A 500 -7.01 -11.02 18.91
N HIS A 501 -6.95 -12.23 18.35
CA HIS A 501 -6.62 -13.43 19.11
C HIS A 501 -5.24 -13.33 19.74
N ALA A 502 -4.22 -12.85 19.02
CA ALA A 502 -2.89 -12.64 19.58
C ALA A 502 -2.91 -11.67 20.79
N ASN A 503 -3.74 -10.63 20.76
CA ASN A 503 -3.89 -9.72 21.89
C ASN A 503 -4.67 -10.32 23.05
N CYS A 504 -5.79 -11.01 22.78
CA CYS A 504 -6.56 -11.73 23.79
C CYS A 504 -5.70 -12.77 24.49
N ASN A 505 -4.93 -13.58 23.75
CA ASN A 505 -4.04 -14.58 24.30
C ASN A 505 -2.97 -13.96 25.21
N ARG A 506 -2.38 -12.82 24.84
CA ARG A 506 -1.40 -12.10 25.68
C ARG A 506 -2.03 -11.63 27.00
N LEU A 507 -3.24 -11.07 26.94
CA LEU A 507 -3.96 -10.61 28.13
C LEU A 507 -4.41 -11.78 29.01
N GLU A 508 -4.85 -12.88 28.40
CA GLU A 508 -5.23 -14.10 29.13
C GLU A 508 -4.01 -14.71 29.82
N TYR A 509 -2.88 -14.85 29.13
CA TYR A 509 -1.63 -15.31 29.73
C TYR A 509 -1.20 -14.42 30.92
N ALA A 510 -1.29 -13.10 30.76
CA ALA A 510 -1.00 -12.16 31.84
C ALA A 510 -1.94 -12.32 33.05
N CYS A 511 -3.21 -12.67 32.82
CA CYS A 511 -4.15 -13.00 33.90
C CYS A 511 -3.81 -14.36 34.55
N GLU A 512 -3.53 -15.39 33.75
CA GLU A 512 -3.19 -16.73 34.20
C GLU A 512 -1.90 -16.74 35.04
N GLU A 513 -0.90 -15.93 34.70
CA GLU A 513 0.31 -15.75 35.49
C GLU A 513 -0.01 -15.33 36.95
N LEU A 514 -1.00 -14.45 37.13
CA LEU A 514 -1.42 -14.01 38.46
C LEU A 514 -2.33 -15.04 39.15
N MET A 515 -3.19 -15.75 38.40
CA MET A 515 -4.08 -16.78 38.94
C MET A 515 -3.33 -18.00 39.46
N ASN A 516 -2.17 -18.34 38.90
CA ASN A 516 -1.36 -19.49 39.30
C ASN A 516 -0.61 -19.28 40.64
N GLN A 517 -0.84 -18.16 41.33
CA GLN A 517 -0.19 -17.83 42.60
C GLN A 517 -1.17 -17.85 43.77
N GLN A 518 -0.66 -18.19 44.96
CA GLN A 518 -1.42 -18.04 46.21
C GLN A 518 -1.13 -16.67 46.84
N TRP A 519 -2.17 -15.85 46.94
CA TRP A 519 -2.05 -14.47 47.38
C TRP A 519 -2.24 -14.32 48.89
N ASN A 520 -1.25 -13.66 49.51
CA ASN A 520 -1.33 -13.07 50.83
C ASN A 520 -0.71 -11.67 50.75
N SER A 521 -0.79 -10.89 51.83
CA SER A 521 -0.28 -9.50 51.82
C SER A 521 1.21 -9.41 51.46
N GLU A 522 2.02 -10.40 51.80
CA GLU A 522 3.45 -10.41 51.51
C GLU A 522 3.75 -10.77 50.06
N ASN A 523 3.17 -11.85 49.53
CA ASN A 523 3.35 -12.26 48.14
C ASN A 523 2.82 -11.20 47.16
N LEU A 524 1.72 -10.52 47.50
CA LEU A 524 1.21 -9.39 46.71
C LEU A 524 2.19 -8.24 46.64
N ARG A 525 2.77 -7.86 47.78
CA ARG A 525 3.78 -6.80 47.86
C ARG A 525 5.00 -7.16 46.99
N ILE A 526 5.50 -8.38 47.12
CA ILE A 526 6.64 -8.89 46.33
C ILE A 526 6.32 -8.83 44.83
N LYS A 527 5.14 -9.31 44.39
CA LYS A 527 4.78 -9.29 42.97
C LYS A 527 4.58 -7.87 42.44
N MET A 528 3.98 -6.97 43.22
CA MET A 528 3.84 -5.56 42.83
C MET A 528 5.21 -4.87 42.67
N GLU A 529 6.16 -5.18 43.56
CA GLU A 529 7.55 -4.71 43.46
C GLU A 529 8.22 -5.29 42.19
N GLU A 530 8.08 -6.59 41.93
CA GLU A 530 8.59 -7.26 40.72
C GLU A 530 8.04 -6.61 39.45
N ILE A 531 6.72 -6.41 39.35
CA ILE A 531 6.09 -5.79 38.17
C ILE A 531 6.55 -4.33 38.02
N SER A 532 6.69 -3.59 39.11
CA SER A 532 7.16 -2.21 39.07
C SER A 532 8.61 -2.13 38.59
N GLU A 533 9.46 -3.08 38.98
CA GLU A 533 10.82 -3.21 38.46
C GLU A 533 10.81 -3.51 36.95
N LYS A 534 9.99 -4.46 36.49
CA LYS A 534 9.83 -4.74 35.05
C LYS A 534 9.42 -3.49 34.27
N ILE A 535 8.43 -2.75 34.74
CA ILE A 535 7.98 -1.50 34.10
C ILE A 535 9.13 -0.51 34.02
N SER A 536 9.84 -0.26 35.11
CA SER A 536 10.95 0.71 35.16
C SER A 536 12.08 0.33 34.19
N ILE A 537 12.41 -0.97 34.09
CA ILE A 537 13.40 -1.48 33.13
C ILE A 537 12.94 -1.19 31.70
N LEU A 538 11.69 -1.53 31.35
CA LEU A 538 11.18 -1.33 29.99
C LEU A 538 11.02 0.15 29.63
N GLU A 539 10.59 1.00 30.57
CA GLU A 539 10.51 2.44 30.38
C GLU A 539 11.87 3.05 30.08
N LYS A 540 12.90 2.64 30.82
CA LYS A 540 14.28 3.07 30.55
C LYS A 540 14.73 2.68 29.13
N GLN A 541 14.48 1.43 28.70
CA GLN A 541 14.82 1.01 27.33
C GLN A 541 14.06 1.83 26.28
N LYS A 542 12.78 2.10 26.51
CA LYS A 542 11.95 2.92 25.64
C LYS A 542 12.46 4.37 25.53
N GLU A 543 12.87 4.98 26.65
CA GLU A 543 13.46 6.32 26.68
C GLU A 543 14.79 6.40 25.95
N GLU A 544 15.64 5.38 26.10
CA GLU A 544 16.90 5.29 25.38
C GLU A 544 16.68 5.19 23.85
N ILE A 545 15.70 4.41 23.40
CA ILE A 545 15.30 4.35 21.99
C ILE A 545 14.75 5.70 21.52
N LEU A 546 13.90 6.36 22.32
CA LEU A 546 13.36 7.68 22.00
C LEU A 546 14.46 8.75 21.84
N TRP A 547 15.54 8.65 22.61
CA TRP A 547 16.70 9.52 22.44
C TRP A 547 17.43 9.25 21.13
N GLU A 548 17.60 7.97 20.77
CA GLU A 548 18.21 7.55 19.49
C GLU A 548 17.40 7.96 18.26
N LEU A 549 16.07 7.95 18.35
CA LEU A 549 15.19 8.42 17.28
C LEU A 549 15.28 9.94 17.06
N LYS A 550 15.69 10.70 18.09
CA LYS A 550 15.82 12.16 18.05
C LYS A 550 17.22 12.64 17.67
N SER A 551 18.23 11.77 17.81
CA SER A 551 19.65 12.04 17.47
C SER A 551 19.94 11.71 16.02
#